data_AF-A0A7D5QBW5-F1
#
_entry.id   AF-A0A7D5QBW5-F1
#
_cell.length_a   1.000
_cell.length_b   1.000
_cell.length_c   1.000
_cell.angle_alpha   90.00
_cell.angle_beta   90.00
_cell.angle_gamma   90.00
#
_symmetry.space_group_name_H-M   'P 1'
#
loop_
_entity.id
_entity.type
_entity.pdbx_description
1 polymer ?
#
loop_
_entity_poly.entity_id
_entity_poly.type
_entity_poly.pdbx_seq_one_letter_code
_entity_poly.pdbx_strand_id
1 'polypeptide(L)' 'MSNSRSGIMDCSQCETSEGVLMHVDYTDGNAEELPLCGDCREEFEHGGFISDLEPVEEHGEFRS' A
#
# COMPACT_ATOMS: atom_id res chain seq x y z
N MET A 1 -2.77 28.07 -5.08
CA MET A 1 -3.38 26.83 -5.56
C MET A 1 -2.63 25.68 -4.90
N SER A 2 -3.10 25.22 -3.75
CA SER A 2 -2.51 24.06 -3.08
C SER A 2 -3.00 22.83 -3.83
N ASN A 3 -2.17 22.29 -4.72
CA ASN A 3 -2.42 20.96 -5.28
C ASN A 3 -2.22 19.96 -4.16
N SER A 4 -3.30 19.64 -3.44
CA SER A 4 -3.40 18.41 -2.68
C SER A 4 -3.41 17.28 -3.71
N ARG A 5 -2.23 16.89 -4.20
CA ARG A 5 -2.08 15.66 -4.99
C ARG A 5 -2.53 14.55 -4.05
N SER A 6 -3.75 14.05 -4.25
CA SER A 6 -4.18 12.78 -3.67
C SER A 6 -3.02 11.80 -3.83
N GLY A 7 -2.62 11.16 -2.73
CA GLY A 7 -1.44 10.30 -2.59
C GLY A 7 -1.52 9.02 -3.42
N ILE A 8 -1.72 9.18 -4.72
CA ILE A 8 -1.71 8.11 -5.71
C ILE A 8 -0.24 7.90 -6.07
N MET A 9 0.31 6.78 -5.61
CA MET A 9 1.66 6.36 -5.95
C MET A 9 1.61 5.34 -7.08
N ASP A 10 2.71 5.22 -7.82
CA ASP A 10 2.81 4.17 -8.83
C ASP A 10 3.05 2.83 -8.14
N CYS A 11 2.34 1.78 -8.58
CA CYS A 11 2.49 0.45 -8.01
C CYS A 11 3.92 -0.05 -8.22
N SER A 12 4.55 -0.55 -7.15
CA SER A 12 5.92 -1.06 -7.20
C SER A 12 6.11 -2.29 -8.09
N GLN A 13 5.02 -2.99 -8.44
CA GLN A 13 5.07 -4.24 -9.23
C GLN A 13 4.75 -4.03 -10.71
N CYS A 14 3.81 -3.13 -11.02
CA CYS A 14 3.31 -2.94 -12.38
C CYS A 14 3.33 -1.48 -12.87
N GLU A 15 3.84 -0.55 -12.05
CA GLU A 15 3.99 0.88 -12.36
C GLU A 15 2.67 1.58 -12.74
N THR A 16 1.54 1.01 -12.35
CA THR A 16 0.22 1.65 -12.55
C THR A 16 0.04 2.77 -11.55
N SER A 17 -0.49 3.90 -12.00
CA SER A 17 -0.82 5.06 -11.14
C SER A 17 -2.10 4.82 -10.32
N GLU A 18 -2.23 3.63 -9.74
CA GLU A 18 -3.31 3.18 -8.87
C GLU A 18 -2.75 2.49 -7.60
N GLY A 19 -1.46 2.73 -7.30
CA GLY A 19 -0.80 2.18 -6.13
C GLY A 19 -1.26 2.86 -4.84
N VAL A 20 -1.69 2.03 -3.89
CA VAL A 20 -2.00 2.41 -2.51
C VAL A 20 -0.85 1.92 -1.63
N LEU A 21 -0.37 2.75 -0.70
CA LEU A 21 0.66 2.33 0.24
C LEU A 21 0.09 1.25 1.17
N MET A 22 0.68 0.07 1.13
CA MET A 22 0.31 -1.07 1.97
C MET A 22 1.46 -1.37 2.92
N HIS A 23 1.14 -1.64 4.18
CA HIS A 23 2.03 -2.27 5.15
C HIS A 23 1.92 -3.78 4.99
N VAL A 24 3.04 -4.42 4.66
CA VAL A 24 3.11 -5.86 4.38
C VAL A 24 3.91 -6.53 5.48
N ASP A 25 3.27 -7.37 6.29
CA ASP A 25 3.93 -8.21 7.28
C ASP A 25 4.21 -9.58 6.68
N TYR A 26 5.47 -9.98 6.60
CA TYR A 26 5.86 -11.29 6.09
C TYR A 26 5.81 -12.36 7.18
N THR A 27 5.66 -13.61 6.73
CA THR A 27 5.73 -14.80 7.59
C THR A 27 7.12 -15.06 8.19
N ASP A 28 8.16 -14.43 7.65
CA ASP A 28 9.53 -14.49 8.17
C ASP A 28 9.79 -13.50 9.32
N GLY A 29 8.80 -12.67 9.67
CA GLY A 29 8.87 -11.66 10.72
C GLY A 29 9.44 -10.31 10.28
N ASN A 30 9.73 -10.12 8.99
CA ASN A 30 10.01 -8.81 8.42
C ASN A 30 8.70 -8.10 8.05
N ALA A 31 8.74 -6.77 7.99
CA ALA A 31 7.66 -5.96 7.47
C ALA A 31 8.22 -4.88 6.54
N GLU A 32 7.48 -4.54 5.50
CA GLU A 32 7.85 -3.47 4.58
C GLU A 32 6.63 -2.67 4.08
N GLU A 33 6.86 -1.45 3.62
CA GLU A 33 5.82 -0.57 3.08
C GLU A 33 5.98 -0.46 1.57
N LEU A 34 4.97 -0.93 0.82
CA LEU A 34 5.01 -0.96 -0.64
C LEU A 34 3.73 -0.38 -1.24
N PRO A 35 3.83 0.47 -2.28
CA PRO A 35 2.67 0.86 -3.05
C PRO A 35 2.22 -0.32 -3.94
N LEU A 36 1.03 -0.86 -3.68
CA LEU A 36 0.43 -1.95 -4.43
C LEU A 36 -0.91 -1.52 -5.03
N CYS A 37 -1.16 -1.88 -6.29
CA CYS A 37 -2.50 -1.77 -6.87
C CYS A 37 -3.39 -2.93 -6.39
N GLY A 38 -4.69 -2.85 -6.66
CA GLY A 38 -5.66 -3.89 -6.26
C GLY A 38 -5.28 -5.30 -6.74
N ASP A 39 -4.82 -5.43 -7.98
CA ASP A 39 -4.42 -6.73 -8.54
C ASP A 39 -3.17 -7.29 -7.83
N CYS A 40 -2.14 -6.46 -7.63
CA CYS A 40 -0.91 -6.89 -6.97
C CYS A 40 -1.13 -7.16 -5.48
N ARG A 41 -2.03 -6.42 -4.82
CA ARG A 41 -2.45 -6.69 -3.45
C ARG A 41 -3.08 -8.08 -3.33
N GLU A 42 -3.99 -8.44 -4.22
CA GLU A 42 -4.64 -9.76 -4.20
C GLU A 42 -3.61 -10.89 -4.37
N GLU A 43 -2.69 -10.75 -5.33
CA GLU A 43 -1.59 -11.73 -5.52
C GLU A 43 -0.72 -11.88 -4.26
N PHE A 44 -0.49 -10.78 -3.54
CA PHE A 44 0.25 -10.75 -2.28
C PHE A 44 -0.51 -11.49 -1.16
N GLU A 45 -1.80 -11.17 -0.94
CA GLU A 45 -2.66 -11.84 0.04
C GLU A 45 -2.75 -13.36 -0.21
N HIS A 46 -2.75 -13.77 -1.48
CA HIS A 46 -2.85 -15.17 -1.88
C HIS A 46 -1.49 -15.90 -1.98
N GLY A 47 -0.38 -15.18 -1.94
CA GLY A 47 0.96 -15.73 -2.15
C GLY A 47 1.49 -16.61 -1.01
N GLY A 48 0.88 -16.56 0.17
CA GLY A 48 1.21 -17.43 1.32
C GLY A 48 2.53 -17.10 2.01
N PHE A 49 3.22 -16.03 1.60
CA PHE A 49 4.42 -15.49 2.25
C PHE A 49 4.11 -14.32 3.19
N ILE A 50 2.87 -13.84 3.21
CA ILE A 50 2.39 -12.69 3.99
C ILE A 50 1.57 -13.20 5.17
N SER A 51 1.84 -12.63 6.34
CA SER A 51 1.07 -12.82 7.57
C SER A 51 -0.08 -11.84 7.66
N ASP A 52 0.16 -10.58 7.34
CA ASP A 52 -0.82 -9.49 7.41
C ASP A 52 -0.57 -8.44 6.32
N LEU A 53 -1.63 -7.75 5.90
CA LEU A 53 -1.59 -6.76 4.83
C LEU A 53 -2.63 -5.67 5.07
N GLU A 54 -2.16 -4.49 5.48
CA GLU A 54 -3.04 -3.38 5.84
C GLU A 54 -2.73 -2.13 5.00
N PRO A 55 -3.75 -1.38 4.54
CA PRO A 55 -3.50 -0.09 3.91
C PRO A 55 -2.93 0.89 4.95
N VAL A 56 -1.86 1.60 4.59
CA VAL A 56 -1.35 2.70 5.41
C VAL A 56 -2.32 3.86 5.24
N GLU A 57 -3.32 3.94 6.10
CA GLU A 57 -4.16 5.13 6.19
C GLU A 57 -3.28 6.25 6.73
N GLU A 58 -2.88 7.19 5.85
CA GLU A 58 -2.43 8.50 6.31
C GLU A 58 -3.60 9.09 7.10
N HIS A 59 -3.55 8.96 8.43
CA HIS A 59 -4.43 9.63 9.37
C HIS A 59 -4.26 11.14 9.17
N GLY A 60 -4.98 11.67 8.18
CA GLY A 60 -5.21 13.10 7.98
C GLY A 60 -6.08 13.59 9.12
N GLU A 61 -5.49 13.72 10.30
CA GLU A 61 -6.07 14.37 11.46
C GLU A 61 -6.14 15.89 11.18
N PHE A 62 -7.00 16.31 10.24
CA PHE A 62 -7.39 17.71 10.08
C PHE A 62 -8.42 18.02 11.17
N ARG A 63 -7.95 18.26 12.39
CA ARG A 63 -8.76 18.91 13.43
C ARG A 63 -9.01 20.36 12.99
N SER A 64 -10.25 20.64 12.59
CA SER A 64 -10.77 22.01 12.41
C SER A 64 -11.12 22.65 13.75
#